data_AF-A0A2J2HDE8-F1
#
_entry.id   AF-A0A2J2HDE8-F1
#
_cell.length_a   1.000
_cell.length_b   1.000
_cell.length_c   1.000
_cell.angle_alpha   90.00
_cell.angle_beta   90.00
_cell.angle_gamma   90.00
#
_symmetry.space_group_name_H-M   'P 1'
#
loop_
_entity.id
_entity.type
_entity.pdbx_description
1 polymer ?
#
loop_
_entity_poly.entity_id
_entity_poly.type
_entity_poly.pdbx_seq_one_letter_code
_entity_poly.pdbx_strand_id
1 'polypeptide(L)'
;MIIKEISDTSNEASLPRPTQAGRIELCQGLIEEAIKCLGNNDKQCVTRLIEELIRNQCHDGRLIGKEVADGVRMVAHELWLVSDNELRCKLLRTLRELGVTKKWVRGALKMNRKDLDKKWLTRCNIKWGIRIKRRDIIKRVEGLLRERFGWDEVKMCETLLKYIGVDAEVLRRYGIEPCDWVHAGFDDIYLMGIILSDSHIEVVNNYVEIQLGTTNTIGAVFFLSLLREPSLSISWFNGKTRLVEVRYLIVLGKVDKWGWLNREELIKRIRALRPEDVPRLIAGAIDGDGSISYDFDESRPFINIVSCKACEKRVFLDALQEALEKLGIEGKIYESSDRAVLEVYGKEAVKLLRLIIPYLRHPLKRLRAKLILMLRDGIIDKNTFAELYSQTMYGDCNNDPKRCRAIEVLARAAPQTHTHGSEQNKTKPK
;
A
#
# COMPACT_ATOMS: atom_id res chain seq x y z
N MET A 1 -38.81 -6.71 24.35
CA MET A 1 -38.58 -5.42 25.03
C MET A 1 -37.97 -4.49 23.99
N ILE A 2 -38.76 -3.51 23.53
CA ILE A 2 -38.42 -2.59 22.44
C ILE A 2 -37.49 -1.53 23.02
N ILE A 3 -36.25 -1.48 22.55
CA ILE A 3 -35.30 -0.41 22.91
C ILE A 3 -35.50 0.71 21.90
N LYS A 4 -36.11 1.80 22.37
CA LYS A 4 -36.20 3.09 21.67
C LYS A 4 -34.79 3.66 21.49
N GLU A 5 -34.40 3.91 20.24
CA GLU A 5 -33.33 4.83 19.90
C GLU A 5 -33.74 6.26 20.31
N ILE A 6 -32.93 6.89 21.15
CA ILE A 6 -33.04 8.33 21.43
C ILE A 6 -32.15 9.03 20.40
N SER A 7 -32.81 9.65 19.42
CA SER A 7 -32.22 10.52 18.42
C SER A 7 -32.14 11.95 18.97
N ASP A 8 -30.99 12.32 19.54
CA ASP A 8 -30.67 13.74 19.76
C ASP A 8 -30.00 14.29 18.50
N THR A 9 -30.78 14.56 17.46
CA THR A 9 -30.34 15.38 16.32
C THR A 9 -30.70 16.83 16.58
N SER A 10 -29.67 17.66 16.73
CA SER A 10 -29.77 19.12 16.76
C SER A 10 -30.44 19.63 15.48
N ASN A 11 -31.65 20.19 15.60
CA ASN A 11 -32.42 20.80 14.51
C ASN A 11 -31.92 22.22 14.14
N GLU A 12 -30.64 22.38 13.79
CA GLU A 12 -30.24 23.52 12.95
C GLU A 12 -30.35 23.10 11.49
N ALA A 13 -31.52 23.33 10.91
CA ALA A 13 -31.76 23.17 9.49
C ALA A 13 -30.76 24.05 8.72
N SER A 14 -29.77 23.40 8.10
CA SER A 14 -28.85 24.07 7.17
C SER A 14 -29.67 24.60 6.00
N LEU A 15 -29.56 25.90 5.71
CA LEU A 15 -30.18 26.52 4.53
C LEU A 15 -29.88 25.70 3.26
N PRO A 16 -30.84 25.53 2.34
CA PRO A 16 -30.64 24.78 1.11
C PRO A 16 -29.45 25.36 0.34
N ARG A 17 -28.48 24.50 0.00
CA ARG A 17 -27.30 24.91 -0.78
C ARG A 17 -27.76 25.38 -2.17
N PRO A 18 -27.31 26.54 -2.66
CA PRO A 18 -27.72 27.03 -3.98
C PRO A 18 -27.30 26.04 -5.07
N THR A 19 -28.15 25.91 -6.09
CA THR A 19 -27.86 25.22 -7.36
C THR A 19 -26.61 25.83 -8.01
N GLN A 20 -25.94 25.11 -8.92
CA GLN A 20 -24.74 25.63 -9.58
C GLN A 20 -25.00 26.98 -10.28
N ALA A 21 -26.15 27.12 -10.95
CA ALA A 21 -26.58 28.37 -11.58
C ALA A 21 -26.83 29.48 -10.53
N GLY A 22 -27.59 29.21 -9.47
CA GLY A 22 -27.84 30.20 -8.41
C GLY A 22 -26.58 30.62 -7.65
N ARG A 23 -25.55 29.75 -7.59
CA ARG A 23 -24.25 30.10 -7.02
C ARG A 23 -23.44 30.99 -7.96
N ILE A 24 -23.53 30.79 -9.28
CA ILE A 24 -22.85 31.65 -10.27
C ILE A 24 -23.40 33.07 -10.17
N GLU A 25 -24.72 33.21 -10.16
CA GLU A 25 -25.40 34.51 -10.02
C GLU A 25 -25.00 35.23 -8.73
N LEU A 26 -25.01 34.50 -7.59
CA LEU A 26 -24.55 35.03 -6.31
C LEU A 26 -23.09 35.53 -6.39
N CYS A 27 -22.20 34.70 -6.93
CA CYS A 27 -20.78 35.05 -7.03
C CYS A 27 -20.54 36.25 -7.96
N GLN A 28 -21.26 36.35 -9.07
CA GLN A 28 -21.20 37.49 -9.98
C GLN A 28 -21.70 38.77 -9.30
N GLY A 29 -22.83 38.71 -8.61
CA GLY A 29 -23.37 39.86 -7.87
C GLY A 29 -22.41 40.38 -6.80
N LEU A 30 -21.80 39.46 -6.02
CA LEU A 30 -20.79 39.81 -5.03
C LEU A 30 -19.51 40.40 -5.65
N ILE A 31 -19.10 39.94 -6.83
CA ILE A 31 -17.96 40.50 -7.57
C ILE A 31 -18.27 41.92 -8.04
N GLU A 32 -19.45 42.16 -8.61
CA GLU A 32 -19.87 43.49 -9.06
C GLU A 32 -19.94 44.49 -7.90
N GLU A 33 -20.49 44.07 -6.76
CA GLU A 33 -20.52 44.90 -5.55
C GLU A 33 -19.10 45.20 -5.05
N ALA A 34 -18.20 44.22 -5.10
CA ALA A 34 -16.81 44.42 -4.70
C ALA A 34 -16.08 45.40 -5.64
N ILE A 35 -16.35 45.35 -6.95
CA ILE A 35 -15.82 46.31 -7.92
C ILE A 35 -16.35 47.72 -7.65
N LYS A 36 -17.63 47.89 -7.31
CA LYS A 36 -18.19 49.20 -6.92
C LYS A 36 -17.51 49.75 -5.67
N CYS A 37 -17.30 48.92 -4.66
CA CYS A 37 -16.58 49.32 -3.44
C CYS A 37 -15.12 49.69 -3.71
N LEU A 38 -14.44 48.97 -4.63
CA LEU A 38 -13.10 49.37 -5.10
C LEU A 38 -13.11 50.75 -5.76
N GLY A 39 -14.09 51.03 -6.62
CA GLY A 39 -14.25 52.34 -7.28
C GLY A 39 -14.48 53.49 -6.30
N ASN A 40 -15.16 53.22 -5.19
CA ASN A 40 -15.39 54.19 -4.11
C ASN A 40 -14.25 54.25 -3.08
N ASN A 41 -13.15 53.51 -3.30
CA ASN A 41 -12.03 53.37 -2.36
C ASN A 41 -12.46 52.86 -0.96
N ASP A 42 -13.58 52.15 -0.86
CA ASP A 42 -14.08 51.53 0.37
C ASP A 42 -13.42 50.16 0.57
N LYS A 43 -12.19 50.21 1.09
CA LYS A 43 -11.37 49.03 1.33
C LYS A 43 -11.96 48.05 2.35
N GLN A 44 -12.79 48.54 3.28
CA GLN A 44 -13.44 47.68 4.28
C GLN A 44 -14.58 46.88 3.64
N CYS A 45 -15.40 47.52 2.81
CA CYS A 45 -16.41 46.84 2.02
C CYS A 45 -15.80 45.73 1.16
N VAL A 46 -14.72 46.01 0.43
CA VAL A 46 -14.08 45.01 -0.45
C VAL A 46 -13.52 43.84 0.35
N THR A 47 -12.93 44.09 1.52
CA THR A 47 -12.42 43.02 2.39
C THR A 47 -13.54 42.08 2.82
N ARG A 48 -14.69 42.63 3.26
CA ARG A 48 -15.88 41.86 3.64
C ARG A 48 -16.41 41.03 2.47
N LEU A 49 -16.51 41.62 1.29
CA LEU A 49 -17.01 40.91 0.10
C LEU A 49 -16.07 39.81 -0.37
N ILE A 50 -14.74 39.99 -0.24
CA ILE A 50 -13.79 38.89 -0.47
C ILE A 50 -14.03 37.74 0.51
N GLU A 51 -14.28 38.02 1.80
CA GLU A 51 -14.60 36.97 2.77
C GLU A 51 -15.84 36.16 2.35
N GLU A 52 -16.89 36.85 1.93
CA GLU A 52 -18.14 36.24 1.46
C GLU A 52 -17.93 35.44 0.17
N LEU A 53 -17.18 35.96 -0.80
CA LEU A 53 -16.82 35.25 -2.03
C LEU A 53 -16.02 33.96 -1.74
N ILE A 54 -15.10 33.99 -0.78
CA ILE A 54 -14.33 32.81 -0.40
C ILE A 54 -15.20 31.78 0.33
N ARG A 55 -16.06 32.22 1.27
CA ARG A 55 -17.00 31.34 2.00
C ARG A 55 -17.98 30.64 1.06
N ASN A 56 -18.43 31.32 0.01
CA ASN A 56 -19.30 30.76 -1.03
C ASN A 56 -18.55 29.98 -2.12
N GLN A 57 -17.24 29.74 -1.95
CA GLN A 57 -16.40 28.98 -2.88
C GLN A 57 -16.30 29.58 -4.30
N CYS A 58 -16.59 30.87 -4.45
CA CYS A 58 -16.53 31.58 -5.74
C CYS A 58 -15.12 31.63 -6.36
N HIS A 59 -14.09 31.27 -5.59
CA HIS A 59 -12.70 31.26 -6.01
C HIS A 59 -12.21 29.92 -6.61
N ASP A 60 -13.06 28.87 -6.56
CA ASP A 60 -12.76 27.55 -7.11
C ASP A 60 -13.38 27.37 -8.50
N GLY A 61 -12.55 27.56 -9.53
CA GLY A 61 -12.97 27.43 -10.93
C GLY A 61 -13.46 26.04 -11.34
N ARG A 62 -13.23 24.99 -10.52
CA ARG A 62 -13.81 23.65 -10.77
C ARG A 62 -15.31 23.62 -10.47
N LEU A 63 -15.77 24.44 -9.52
CA LEU A 63 -17.15 24.48 -9.07
C LEU A 63 -17.96 25.54 -9.80
N ILE A 64 -17.35 26.70 -10.07
CA ILE A 64 -18.06 27.90 -10.51
C ILE A 64 -17.68 28.38 -11.93
N GLY A 65 -16.75 27.68 -12.59
CA GLY A 65 -16.19 28.10 -13.86
C GLY A 65 -15.04 29.09 -13.72
N LYS A 66 -14.20 29.14 -14.75
CA LYS A 66 -12.94 29.91 -14.73
C LYS A 66 -13.17 31.41 -14.61
N GLU A 67 -14.16 31.93 -15.34
CA GLU A 67 -14.44 33.37 -15.43
C GLU A 67 -14.78 34.00 -14.07
N VAL A 68 -15.75 33.42 -13.36
CA VAL A 68 -16.14 33.88 -12.02
C VAL A 68 -14.98 33.75 -11.03
N ALA A 69 -14.24 32.63 -11.06
CA ALA A 69 -13.08 32.43 -10.20
C ALA A 69 -11.93 33.42 -10.49
N ASP A 70 -11.74 33.82 -11.75
CA ASP A 70 -10.79 34.86 -12.15
C ASP A 70 -11.25 36.25 -11.71
N GLY A 71 -12.57 36.53 -11.70
CA GLY A 71 -13.13 37.75 -11.12
C GLY A 71 -12.80 37.91 -9.64
N VAL A 72 -12.92 36.85 -8.83
CA VAL A 72 -12.50 36.89 -7.41
C VAL A 72 -11.00 37.16 -7.25
N ARG A 73 -10.17 36.59 -8.14
CA ARG A 73 -8.72 36.85 -8.13
C ARG A 73 -8.41 38.32 -8.46
N MET A 74 -9.12 38.89 -9.42
CA MET A 74 -8.99 40.29 -9.79
C MET A 74 -9.35 41.21 -8.63
N VAL A 75 -10.50 41.01 -7.99
CA VAL A 75 -10.91 41.81 -6.81
C VAL A 75 -9.86 41.76 -5.69
N ALA A 76 -9.34 40.57 -5.39
CA ALA A 76 -8.29 40.41 -4.39
C ALA A 76 -6.96 41.07 -4.79
N HIS A 77 -6.62 41.06 -6.08
CA HIS A 77 -5.44 41.73 -6.63
C HIS A 77 -5.54 43.25 -6.52
N GLU A 78 -6.67 43.82 -6.95
CA GLU A 78 -6.89 45.26 -6.94
C GLU A 78 -6.90 45.81 -5.51
N LEU A 79 -7.61 45.13 -4.59
CA LEU A 79 -7.56 45.49 -3.17
C LEU A 79 -6.12 45.48 -2.66
N TRP A 80 -5.33 44.47 -3.02
CA TRP A 80 -3.94 44.37 -2.60
C TRP A 80 -3.07 45.55 -3.07
N LEU A 81 -3.27 46.01 -4.31
CA LEU A 81 -2.50 47.13 -4.88
C LEU A 81 -2.78 48.44 -4.14
N VAL A 82 -4.04 48.73 -3.86
CA VAL A 82 -4.46 49.99 -3.22
C VAL A 82 -4.34 49.99 -1.68
N SER A 83 -4.02 48.84 -1.09
CA SER A 83 -3.91 48.67 0.37
C SER A 83 -2.56 49.09 0.95
N ASP A 84 -2.59 49.62 2.17
CA ASP A 84 -1.40 49.78 3.00
C ASP A 84 -0.90 48.44 3.56
N ASN A 85 0.20 48.48 4.32
CA ASN A 85 0.80 47.26 4.86
C ASN A 85 -0.08 46.56 5.92
N GLU A 86 -0.89 47.30 6.66
CA GLU A 86 -1.73 46.76 7.73
C GLU A 86 -2.90 45.97 7.12
N LEU A 87 -3.59 46.58 6.16
CA LEU A 87 -4.69 45.96 5.45
C LEU A 87 -4.23 44.77 4.61
N ARG A 88 -3.03 44.85 4.01
CA ARG A 88 -2.38 43.69 3.35
C ARG A 88 -2.17 42.52 4.31
N CYS A 89 -1.71 42.79 5.54
CA CYS A 89 -1.57 41.75 6.56
C CYS A 89 -2.93 41.19 7.01
N LYS A 90 -3.95 42.05 7.16
CA LYS A 90 -5.32 41.63 7.47
C LYS A 90 -5.90 40.71 6.39
N LEU A 91 -5.78 41.09 5.12
CA LEU A 91 -6.23 40.29 3.98
C LEU A 91 -5.55 38.91 3.97
N LEU A 92 -4.24 38.85 4.20
CA LEU A 92 -3.51 37.57 4.27
C LEU A 92 -3.98 36.69 5.44
N ARG A 93 -4.22 37.24 6.63
CA ARG A 93 -4.74 36.46 7.78
C ARG A 93 -6.12 35.89 7.48
N THR A 94 -6.97 36.72 6.90
CA THR A 94 -8.34 36.40 6.52
C THR A 94 -8.38 35.26 5.50
N LEU A 95 -7.63 35.38 4.40
CA LEU A 95 -7.52 34.34 3.39
C LEU A 95 -6.94 33.02 3.96
N ARG A 96 -6.00 33.10 4.90
CA ARG A 96 -5.48 31.90 5.60
C ARG A 96 -6.58 31.24 6.44
N GLU A 97 -7.30 32.01 7.24
CA GLU A 97 -8.35 31.52 8.14
C GLU A 97 -9.50 30.88 7.38
N LEU A 98 -9.82 31.41 6.20
CA LEU A 98 -10.80 30.82 5.28
C LEU A 98 -10.28 29.62 4.49
N GLY A 99 -9.08 29.11 4.79
CA GLY A 99 -8.55 27.87 4.21
C GLY A 99 -7.99 28.01 2.79
N VAL A 100 -7.75 29.24 2.30
CA VAL A 100 -7.25 29.47 0.94
C VAL A 100 -5.81 28.98 0.80
N THR A 101 -5.54 28.27 -0.30
CA THR A 101 -4.19 27.72 -0.54
C THR A 101 -3.16 28.81 -0.83
N LYS A 102 -1.91 28.60 -0.38
CA LYS A 102 -0.78 29.48 -0.76
C LYS A 102 -0.64 29.68 -2.27
N LYS A 103 -0.92 28.63 -3.06
CA LYS A 103 -0.82 28.68 -4.52
C LYS A 103 -1.85 29.64 -5.10
N TRP A 104 -3.07 29.61 -4.59
CA TRP A 104 -4.13 30.53 -5.01
C TRP A 104 -3.75 31.97 -4.65
N VAL A 105 -3.34 32.24 -3.41
CA VAL A 105 -2.94 33.59 -2.95
C VAL A 105 -1.80 34.15 -3.79
N ARG A 106 -0.78 33.32 -4.06
CA ARG A 106 0.33 33.70 -4.92
C ARG A 106 -0.12 34.09 -6.32
N GLY A 107 -1.09 33.34 -6.88
CA GLY A 107 -1.68 33.62 -8.19
C GLY A 107 -2.51 34.90 -8.18
N ALA A 108 -3.44 35.04 -7.23
CA ALA A 108 -4.32 36.19 -7.10
C ALA A 108 -3.52 37.49 -6.87
N LEU A 109 -2.54 37.46 -5.98
CA LEU A 109 -1.72 38.65 -5.67
C LEU A 109 -0.57 38.88 -6.65
N LYS A 110 -0.45 38.05 -7.69
CA LYS A 110 0.64 38.05 -8.70
C LYS A 110 2.04 38.11 -8.06
N MET A 111 2.25 37.35 -7.00
CA MET A 111 3.51 37.32 -6.28
C MET A 111 4.40 36.16 -6.71
N ASN A 112 5.71 36.32 -6.60
CA ASN A 112 6.61 35.17 -6.59
C ASN A 112 6.66 34.54 -5.19
N ARG A 113 7.27 33.35 -5.09
CA ARG A 113 7.38 32.61 -3.82
C ARG A 113 8.19 33.37 -2.76
N LYS A 114 9.25 34.07 -3.16
CA LYS A 114 10.15 34.80 -2.24
C LYS A 114 9.40 35.96 -1.58
N ASP A 115 8.60 36.69 -2.35
CA ASP A 115 7.83 37.84 -1.84
C ASP A 115 6.73 37.42 -0.88
N LEU A 116 5.99 36.36 -1.20
CA LEU A 116 4.98 35.85 -0.27
C LEU A 116 5.65 35.26 0.98
N ASP A 117 6.53 34.25 0.83
CA ASP A 117 7.06 33.48 1.97
C ASP A 117 8.03 34.31 2.84
N LYS A 118 8.98 35.04 2.24
CA LYS A 118 10.06 35.70 3.01
C LYS A 118 9.73 37.13 3.42
N LYS A 119 8.96 37.87 2.61
CA LYS A 119 8.63 39.28 2.88
C LYS A 119 7.31 39.39 3.61
N TRP A 120 6.21 38.97 3.01
CA TRP A 120 4.87 39.25 3.55
C TRP A 120 4.46 38.32 4.69
N LEU A 121 4.64 37.00 4.57
CA LEU A 121 4.28 36.08 5.65
C LEU A 121 5.12 36.32 6.90
N THR A 122 6.43 36.57 6.75
CA THR A 122 7.32 36.95 7.85
C THR A 122 6.88 38.27 8.48
N ARG A 123 6.69 39.32 7.67
CA ARG A 123 6.28 40.65 8.15
C ARG A 123 4.96 40.62 8.91
N CYS A 124 3.97 39.88 8.41
CA CYS A 124 2.65 39.81 9.00
C CYS A 124 2.55 38.79 10.16
N ASN A 125 3.66 38.09 10.48
CA ASN A 125 3.75 36.97 11.42
C ASN A 125 2.70 35.87 11.13
N ILE A 126 2.57 35.50 9.85
CA ILE A 126 1.57 34.52 9.40
C ILE A 126 2.26 33.18 9.11
N LYS A 127 2.01 32.20 9.97
CA LYS A 127 2.30 30.80 9.67
C LYS A 127 1.18 30.23 8.79
N TRP A 128 1.42 30.24 7.49
CA TRP A 128 0.43 29.78 6.52
C TRP A 128 0.60 28.29 6.23
N GLY A 129 -0.36 27.49 6.70
CA GLY A 129 -0.41 26.04 6.53
C GLY A 129 0.81 25.33 7.10
N ILE A 130 0.65 24.64 8.23
CA ILE A 130 1.50 23.48 8.50
C ILE A 130 1.26 22.55 7.31
N ARG A 131 2.32 22.25 6.56
CA ARG A 131 2.30 21.09 5.65
C ARG A 131 2.19 19.90 6.61
N ILE A 132 0.98 19.53 7.02
CA ILE A 132 0.79 18.27 7.74
C ILE A 132 1.33 17.25 6.75
N LYS A 133 2.46 16.64 7.09
CA LYS A 133 3.10 15.73 6.16
C LYS A 133 2.09 14.62 5.96
N ARG A 134 1.99 14.08 4.74
CA ARG A 134 1.11 12.93 4.45
C ARG A 134 1.24 11.85 5.53
N ARG A 135 2.49 11.61 5.98
CA ARG A 135 2.79 10.70 7.08
C ARG A 135 2.06 11.07 8.39
N ASP A 136 1.98 12.33 8.77
CA ASP A 136 1.35 12.73 10.03
C ASP A 136 -0.19 12.61 9.93
N ILE A 137 -0.76 12.73 8.71
CA ILE A 137 -2.19 12.45 8.46
C ILE A 137 -2.47 10.96 8.60
N ILE A 138 -1.69 10.11 7.94
CA ILE A 138 -1.91 8.66 7.99
C ILE A 138 -1.74 8.14 9.42
N LYS A 139 -0.73 8.59 10.20
CA LYS A 139 -0.61 8.21 11.63
C LYS A 139 -1.87 8.52 12.43
N ARG A 140 -2.51 9.67 12.15
CA ARG A 140 -3.76 10.06 12.80
C ARG A 140 -4.93 9.18 12.36
N VAL A 141 -5.01 8.84 11.08
CA VAL A 141 -6.05 7.93 10.56
C VAL A 141 -5.88 6.53 11.13
N GLU A 142 -4.66 5.99 11.15
CA GLU A 142 -4.34 4.70 11.76
C GLU A 142 -4.67 4.68 13.26
N GLY A 143 -4.31 5.75 13.99
CA GLY A 143 -4.67 5.91 15.40
C GLY A 143 -6.18 5.87 15.62
N LEU A 144 -6.95 6.63 14.82
CA LEU A 144 -8.41 6.61 14.88
C LEU A 144 -9.00 5.24 14.53
N LEU A 145 -8.44 4.54 13.53
CA LEU A 145 -8.88 3.20 13.15
C LEU A 145 -8.68 2.20 14.29
N ARG A 146 -7.53 2.24 14.96
CA ARG A 146 -7.25 1.37 16.11
C ARG A 146 -8.10 1.74 17.32
N GLU A 147 -8.13 3.01 17.70
CA GLU A 147 -8.78 3.49 18.92
C GLU A 147 -10.32 3.39 18.84
N ARG A 148 -10.92 3.73 17.69
CA ARG A 148 -12.38 3.79 17.57
C ARG A 148 -13.01 2.52 17.01
N PHE A 149 -12.30 1.78 16.17
CA PHE A 149 -12.85 0.64 15.45
C PHE A 149 -12.17 -0.69 15.80
N GLY A 150 -11.16 -0.68 16.70
CA GLY A 150 -10.38 -1.89 17.01
C GLY A 150 -9.68 -2.47 15.78
N TRP A 151 -9.38 -1.62 14.79
CA TRP A 151 -8.87 -2.06 13.50
C TRP A 151 -7.35 -2.19 13.54
N ASP A 152 -6.87 -3.30 14.05
CA ASP A 152 -5.45 -3.66 14.14
C ASP A 152 -5.04 -4.76 13.13
N GLU A 153 -3.76 -5.11 13.14
CA GLU A 153 -3.13 -6.14 12.30
C GLU A 153 -3.85 -7.49 12.34
N VAL A 154 -4.25 -7.91 13.53
CA VAL A 154 -4.93 -9.19 13.74
C VAL A 154 -6.33 -9.11 13.14
N LYS A 155 -7.08 -8.04 13.42
CA LYS A 155 -8.41 -7.86 12.87
C LYS A 155 -8.42 -7.78 11.34
N MET A 156 -7.39 -7.17 10.76
CA MET A 156 -7.17 -7.11 9.32
C MET A 156 -6.93 -8.50 8.74
N CYS A 157 -6.06 -9.29 9.37
CA CYS A 157 -5.82 -10.67 8.96
C CYS A 157 -7.08 -11.53 9.06
N GLU A 158 -7.82 -11.49 10.16
CA GLU A 158 -9.07 -12.24 10.32
C GLU A 158 -10.11 -11.86 9.26
N THR A 159 -10.20 -10.58 8.92
CA THR A 159 -11.08 -10.09 7.86
C THR A 159 -10.66 -10.62 6.50
N LEU A 160 -9.35 -10.63 6.21
CA LEU A 160 -8.81 -11.22 4.98
C LEU A 160 -9.12 -12.71 4.90
N LEU A 161 -8.86 -13.48 5.97
CA LEU A 161 -9.13 -14.91 6.04
C LEU A 161 -10.61 -15.21 5.79
N LYS A 162 -11.50 -14.48 6.47
CA LYS A 162 -12.95 -14.59 6.25
C LYS A 162 -13.33 -14.28 4.80
N TYR A 163 -12.78 -13.22 4.22
CA TYR A 163 -13.05 -12.85 2.83
C TYR A 163 -12.66 -13.95 1.85
N ILE A 164 -11.52 -14.60 2.08
CA ILE A 164 -11.07 -15.70 1.23
C ILE A 164 -11.69 -17.04 1.62
N GLY A 165 -12.61 -17.12 2.58
CA GLY A 165 -13.25 -18.38 2.98
C GLY A 165 -12.34 -19.31 3.78
N VAL A 166 -11.48 -18.77 4.63
CA VAL A 166 -10.72 -19.51 5.65
C VAL A 166 -11.32 -19.21 7.02
N ASP A 167 -11.75 -20.25 7.74
CA ASP A 167 -12.32 -20.14 9.07
C ASP A 167 -11.21 -20.18 10.13
N ALA A 168 -10.89 -18.99 10.67
CA ALA A 168 -9.88 -18.84 11.70
C ALA A 168 -10.27 -19.53 13.03
N GLU A 169 -11.55 -19.56 13.37
CA GLU A 169 -12.03 -20.15 14.64
C GLU A 169 -11.91 -21.66 14.63
N VAL A 170 -12.24 -22.29 13.49
CA VAL A 170 -12.04 -23.73 13.32
C VAL A 170 -10.55 -24.08 13.46
N LEU A 171 -9.66 -23.33 12.81
CA LEU A 171 -8.20 -23.55 12.91
C LEU A 171 -7.68 -23.41 14.36
N ARG A 172 -8.18 -22.42 15.12
CA ARG A 172 -7.80 -22.20 16.53
C ARG A 172 -8.19 -23.36 17.44
N ARG A 173 -9.30 -24.06 17.17
CA ARG A 173 -9.68 -25.28 17.93
C ARG A 173 -8.64 -26.39 17.83
N TYR A 174 -7.84 -26.39 16.77
CA TYR A 174 -6.73 -27.31 16.57
C TYR A 174 -5.36 -26.72 16.96
N GLY A 175 -5.35 -25.59 17.70
CA GLY A 175 -4.12 -24.95 18.17
C GLY A 175 -3.33 -24.18 17.11
N ILE A 176 -3.94 -23.88 15.96
CA ILE A 176 -3.33 -23.05 14.92
C ILE A 176 -3.79 -21.62 15.11
N GLU A 177 -2.86 -20.70 15.39
CA GLU A 177 -3.12 -19.27 15.20
C GLU A 177 -2.86 -18.89 13.73
N PRO A 178 -3.90 -18.54 12.96
CA PRO A 178 -3.77 -18.28 11.53
C PRO A 178 -3.23 -16.89 11.22
N CYS A 179 -3.21 -15.95 12.17
CA CYS A 179 -2.72 -14.58 11.99
C CYS A 179 -1.30 -14.31 12.49
N ASP A 180 -0.59 -15.33 12.98
CA ASP A 180 0.82 -15.23 13.41
C ASP A 180 1.77 -14.62 12.36
N TRP A 181 1.42 -14.74 11.08
CA TRP A 181 2.26 -14.26 9.98
C TRP A 181 2.37 -12.73 9.94
N VAL A 182 1.40 -11.99 10.48
CA VAL A 182 1.38 -10.51 10.40
C VAL A 182 2.51 -9.87 11.21
N HIS A 183 2.92 -10.51 12.30
CA HIS A 183 3.99 -10.02 13.17
C HIS A 183 5.36 -10.59 12.83
N ALA A 184 5.42 -11.44 11.80
CA ALA A 184 6.61 -12.20 11.52
C ALA A 184 7.56 -11.38 10.63
N GLY A 185 8.66 -10.88 11.22
CA GLY A 185 9.67 -10.10 10.50
C GLY A 185 10.40 -10.93 9.43
N PHE A 186 11.05 -10.26 8.48
CA PHE A 186 11.91 -10.89 7.48
C PHE A 186 13.24 -10.15 7.39
N ASP A 187 14.27 -10.82 6.86
CA ASP A 187 15.60 -10.26 6.63
C ASP A 187 15.97 -10.29 5.14
N ASP A 188 17.17 -9.80 4.84
CA ASP A 188 17.66 -9.71 3.47
C ASP A 188 17.80 -11.10 2.80
N ILE A 189 18.04 -12.17 3.57
CA ILE A 189 18.19 -13.54 3.06
C ILE A 189 16.83 -14.09 2.61
N TYR A 190 15.79 -13.85 3.40
CA TYR A 190 14.42 -14.14 2.99
C TYR A 190 14.03 -13.34 1.75
N LEU A 191 14.35 -12.04 1.72
CA LEU A 191 14.05 -11.17 0.57
C LEU A 191 14.78 -11.65 -0.70
N MET A 192 16.01 -12.13 -0.59
CA MET A 192 16.73 -12.76 -1.71
C MET A 192 15.93 -13.91 -2.32
N GLY A 193 15.29 -14.75 -1.49
CA GLY A 193 14.42 -15.84 -1.95
C GLY A 193 13.23 -15.34 -2.77
N ILE A 194 12.54 -14.29 -2.29
CA ILE A 194 11.43 -13.66 -3.02
C ILE A 194 11.92 -13.12 -4.37
N ILE A 195 13.06 -12.42 -4.38
CA ILE A 195 13.64 -11.80 -5.58
C ILE A 195 13.98 -12.84 -6.66
N LEU A 196 14.53 -13.98 -6.25
CA LEU A 196 14.92 -15.06 -7.17
C LEU A 196 13.72 -15.66 -7.91
N SER A 197 12.60 -15.75 -7.21
CA SER A 197 11.43 -16.48 -7.67
C SER A 197 10.50 -15.54 -8.45
N ASP A 198 9.98 -14.49 -7.82
CA ASP A 198 8.80 -13.76 -8.27
C ASP A 198 9.07 -12.30 -8.73
N SER A 199 10.33 -11.87 -8.74
CA SER A 199 10.68 -10.47 -9.09
C SER A 199 11.26 -10.29 -10.49
N HIS A 200 11.01 -9.11 -11.06
CA HIS A 200 11.82 -8.53 -12.12
C HIS A 200 12.77 -7.48 -11.53
N ILE A 201 14.06 -7.57 -11.82
CA ILE A 201 15.09 -6.62 -11.37
C ILE A 201 15.49 -5.77 -12.56
N GLU A 202 15.48 -4.45 -12.39
CA GLU A 202 15.90 -3.51 -13.42
C GLU A 202 16.88 -2.48 -12.85
N VAL A 203 17.83 -2.03 -13.67
CA VAL A 203 18.70 -0.91 -13.32
C VAL A 203 18.22 0.32 -14.08
N VAL A 204 17.66 1.29 -13.35
CA VAL A 204 17.11 2.52 -13.92
C VAL A 204 17.84 3.71 -13.32
N ASN A 205 18.44 4.56 -14.17
CA ASN A 205 19.12 5.79 -13.75
C ASN A 205 20.15 5.60 -12.59
N ASN A 206 20.92 4.51 -12.62
CA ASN A 206 21.89 4.13 -11.57
C ASN A 206 21.25 3.73 -10.21
N TYR A 207 19.98 3.33 -10.21
CA TYR A 207 19.29 2.70 -9.10
C TYR A 207 18.86 1.29 -9.47
N VAL A 208 18.81 0.40 -8.48
CA VAL A 208 18.24 -0.94 -8.61
C VAL A 208 16.78 -0.89 -8.20
N GLU A 209 15.91 -1.31 -9.12
CA GLU A 209 14.48 -1.40 -8.93
C GLU A 209 14.01 -2.86 -8.95
N ILE A 210 13.07 -3.18 -8.07
CA ILE A 210 12.40 -4.48 -8.02
C ILE A 210 10.93 -4.26 -8.37
N GLN A 211 10.42 -5.06 -9.29
CA GLN A 211 9.01 -5.11 -9.65
C GLN A 211 8.42 -6.47 -9.25
N LEU A 212 7.33 -6.42 -8.48
CA LEU A 212 6.50 -7.57 -8.12
C LEU A 212 5.09 -7.34 -8.67
N GLY A 213 4.53 -8.31 -9.38
CA GLY A 213 3.20 -8.21 -9.98
C GLY A 213 2.29 -9.33 -9.46
N THR A 214 1.04 -9.01 -9.12
CA THR A 214 0.09 -10.05 -8.72
C THR A 214 -1.34 -9.75 -9.13
N THR A 215 -2.03 -10.80 -9.57
CA THR A 215 -3.49 -10.84 -9.72
C THR A 215 -4.15 -11.54 -8.53
N ASN A 216 -3.37 -12.13 -7.62
CA ASN A 216 -3.85 -12.90 -6.48
C ASN A 216 -4.21 -12.01 -5.29
N THR A 217 -5.30 -12.35 -4.61
CA THR A 217 -5.81 -11.64 -3.43
C THR A 217 -4.79 -11.60 -2.30
N ILE A 218 -4.18 -12.74 -1.98
CA ILE A 218 -3.21 -12.84 -0.90
C ILE A 218 -1.92 -12.15 -1.30
N GLY A 219 -1.45 -12.34 -2.53
CA GLY A 219 -0.27 -11.66 -3.07
C GLY A 219 -0.39 -10.14 -2.92
N ALA A 220 -1.57 -9.57 -3.18
CA ALA A 220 -1.79 -8.14 -3.07
C ALA A 220 -1.49 -7.62 -1.66
N VAL A 221 -1.96 -8.29 -0.61
CA VAL A 221 -1.72 -7.88 0.79
C VAL A 221 -0.33 -8.29 1.28
N PHE A 222 0.07 -9.51 0.95
CA PHE A 222 1.34 -10.09 1.36
C PHE A 222 2.54 -9.29 0.84
N PHE A 223 2.55 -8.91 -0.44
CA PHE A 223 3.64 -8.08 -0.96
C PHE A 223 3.68 -6.74 -0.25
N LEU A 224 2.54 -6.06 -0.03
CA LEU A 224 2.52 -4.83 0.76
C LEU A 224 3.15 -4.97 2.16
N SER A 225 2.98 -6.13 2.81
CA SER A 225 3.61 -6.41 4.11
C SER A 225 5.13 -6.61 4.03
N LEU A 226 5.65 -7.05 2.88
CA LEU A 226 7.07 -7.25 2.63
C LEU A 226 7.79 -5.97 2.20
N LEU A 227 7.10 -5.00 1.62
CA LEU A 227 7.77 -3.88 0.94
C LEU A 227 7.76 -2.62 1.79
N ARG A 228 8.93 -2.01 1.97
CA ARG A 228 9.06 -0.69 2.60
C ARG A 228 8.75 0.40 1.57
N GLU A 229 7.60 1.04 1.74
CA GLU A 229 7.16 2.18 0.89
C GLU A 229 7.13 1.88 -0.63
N PRO A 230 6.47 0.80 -1.08
CA PRO A 230 6.41 0.52 -2.51
C PRO A 230 5.63 1.61 -3.25
N SER A 231 6.08 1.92 -4.45
CA SER A 231 5.23 2.58 -5.44
C SER A 231 4.27 1.54 -6.02
N LEU A 232 2.99 1.92 -6.16
CA LEU A 232 1.96 1.01 -6.64
C LEU A 232 1.45 1.47 -7.99
N SER A 233 1.34 0.54 -8.94
CA SER A 233 0.66 0.76 -10.21
C SER A 233 -0.35 -0.34 -10.48
N ILE A 234 -1.38 0.00 -11.25
CA ILE A 234 -2.43 -0.92 -11.70
C ILE A 234 -2.29 -1.03 -13.20
N SER A 235 -2.17 -2.25 -13.71
CA SER A 235 -2.00 -2.53 -15.14
C SER A 235 -2.81 -3.75 -15.58
N TRP A 236 -3.01 -3.89 -16.89
CA TRP A 236 -3.54 -5.12 -17.46
C TRP A 236 -2.41 -6.16 -17.52
N PHE A 237 -2.61 -7.32 -16.90
CA PHE A 237 -1.62 -8.41 -16.86
C PHE A 237 -1.28 -8.90 -18.27
N ASN A 238 -2.32 -9.04 -19.10
CA ASN A 238 -2.20 -9.28 -20.53
C ASN A 238 -3.48 -8.77 -21.21
N GLY A 239 -3.35 -8.00 -22.30
CA GLY A 239 -4.48 -7.43 -23.04
C GLY A 239 -5.51 -8.48 -23.50
N LYS A 240 -5.12 -9.76 -23.59
CA LYS A 240 -6.00 -10.87 -23.96
C LYS A 240 -6.87 -11.39 -22.82
N THR A 241 -6.35 -11.46 -21.59
CA THR A 241 -7.06 -12.08 -20.47
C THR A 241 -8.00 -11.12 -19.75
N ARG A 242 -7.88 -9.81 -20.02
CA ARG A 242 -8.58 -8.73 -19.28
C ARG A 242 -8.43 -8.85 -17.76
N LEU A 243 -7.39 -9.54 -17.30
CA LEU A 243 -7.04 -9.59 -15.89
C LEU A 243 -6.27 -8.32 -15.54
N VAL A 244 -6.64 -7.74 -14.40
CA VAL A 244 -5.96 -6.57 -13.87
C VAL A 244 -5.04 -7.02 -12.76
N GLU A 245 -3.78 -6.62 -12.85
CA GLU A 245 -2.75 -6.88 -11.86
C GLU A 245 -2.46 -5.63 -11.05
N VAL A 246 -2.02 -5.86 -9.82
CA VAL A 246 -1.39 -4.84 -8.99
C VAL A 246 0.12 -5.07 -9.07
N ARG A 247 0.85 -4.02 -9.46
CA ARG A 247 2.30 -4.02 -9.49
C ARG A 247 2.86 -3.16 -8.37
N TYR A 248 3.88 -3.69 -7.72
CA TYR A 248 4.65 -3.02 -6.69
C TYR A 248 6.05 -2.77 -7.21
N LEU A 249 6.47 -1.51 -7.16
CA LEU A 249 7.80 -1.06 -7.54
C LEU A 249 8.55 -0.61 -6.28
N ILE A 250 9.74 -1.16 -6.08
CA ILE A 250 10.62 -0.82 -4.97
C ILE A 250 11.91 -0.26 -5.55
N VAL A 251 12.28 0.93 -5.11
CA VAL A 251 13.62 1.47 -5.36
C VAL A 251 14.50 1.07 -4.17
N LEU A 252 15.36 0.06 -4.36
CA LEU A 252 16.24 -0.40 -3.29
C LEU A 252 17.33 0.61 -2.96
N GLY A 253 17.85 1.27 -3.98
CA GLY A 253 18.91 2.27 -3.85
C GLY A 253 19.88 2.23 -5.00
N LYS A 254 21.02 2.90 -4.83
CA LYS A 254 22.04 3.01 -5.87
C LYS A 254 22.74 1.68 -6.14
N VAL A 255 23.21 1.50 -7.38
CA VAL A 255 23.88 0.29 -7.86
C VAL A 255 25.20 -0.01 -7.11
N ASP A 256 25.89 0.99 -6.56
CA ASP A 256 27.08 0.76 -5.73
C ASP A 256 26.78 -0.05 -4.46
N LYS A 257 25.56 0.05 -3.93
CA LYS A 257 25.10 -0.68 -2.73
C LYS A 257 24.34 -1.96 -3.05
N TRP A 258 23.60 -1.96 -4.16
CA TRP A 258 22.66 -3.02 -4.51
C TRP A 258 23.01 -3.75 -5.82
N GLY A 259 24.09 -3.37 -6.49
CA GLY A 259 24.53 -3.95 -7.76
C GLY A 259 24.95 -5.42 -7.65
N TRP A 260 25.07 -5.94 -6.44
CA TRP A 260 25.22 -7.37 -6.17
C TRP A 260 23.94 -8.18 -6.45
N LEU A 261 22.79 -7.53 -6.63
CA LEU A 261 21.56 -8.16 -7.11
C LEU A 261 21.58 -8.50 -8.60
N ASN A 262 22.74 -8.37 -9.26
CA ASN A 262 22.95 -9.02 -10.54
C ASN A 262 22.95 -10.55 -10.36
N ARG A 263 22.59 -11.26 -11.43
CA ARG A 263 22.37 -12.71 -11.41
C ARG A 263 23.58 -13.50 -10.89
N GLU A 264 24.79 -13.18 -11.35
CA GLU A 264 26.02 -13.92 -11.01
C GLU A 264 26.39 -13.79 -9.53
N GLU A 265 26.40 -12.56 -9.02
CA GLU A 265 26.73 -12.28 -7.64
C GLU A 265 25.65 -12.81 -6.68
N LEU A 266 24.38 -12.80 -7.09
CA LEU A 266 23.29 -13.41 -6.33
C LEU A 266 23.48 -14.93 -6.18
N ILE A 267 23.84 -15.63 -7.26
CA ILE A 267 24.17 -17.06 -7.23
C ILE A 267 25.36 -17.33 -6.31
N LYS A 268 26.43 -16.54 -6.44
CA LYS A 268 27.62 -16.67 -5.59
C LYS A 268 27.27 -16.51 -4.11
N ARG A 269 26.40 -15.56 -3.77
CA ARG A 269 25.93 -15.35 -2.40
C ARG A 269 25.13 -16.54 -1.87
N ILE A 270 24.21 -17.09 -2.67
CA ILE A 270 23.46 -18.30 -2.31
C ILE A 270 24.41 -19.46 -2.03
N ARG A 271 25.38 -19.68 -2.91
CA ARG A 271 26.41 -20.72 -2.76
C ARG A 271 27.31 -20.48 -1.55
N ALA A 272 27.51 -19.24 -1.11
CA ALA A 272 28.26 -18.90 0.08
C ALA A 272 27.43 -18.94 1.38
N LEU A 273 26.10 -19.11 1.32
CA LEU A 273 25.26 -19.17 2.53
C LEU A 273 25.66 -20.35 3.41
N ARG A 274 25.64 -20.11 4.71
CA ARG A 274 25.83 -21.15 5.73
C ARG A 274 24.53 -21.97 5.85
N PRO A 275 24.60 -23.26 6.26
CA PRO A 275 23.42 -24.11 6.37
C PRO A 275 22.29 -23.50 7.21
N GLU A 276 22.60 -22.81 8.31
CA GLU A 276 21.61 -22.14 9.17
C GLU A 276 20.84 -21.00 8.49
N ASP A 277 21.38 -20.45 7.41
CA ASP A 277 20.79 -19.35 6.65
C ASP A 277 19.88 -19.86 5.51
N VAL A 278 20.08 -21.10 5.05
CA VAL A 278 19.34 -21.70 3.93
C VAL A 278 17.83 -21.75 4.15
N PRO A 279 17.28 -22.13 5.33
CA PRO A 279 15.83 -22.20 5.51
C PRO A 279 15.12 -20.86 5.26
N ARG A 280 15.79 -19.74 5.55
CA ARG A 280 15.26 -18.38 5.27
C ARG A 280 15.18 -18.10 3.78
N LEU A 281 16.25 -18.42 3.05
CA LEU A 281 16.29 -18.30 1.59
C LEU A 281 15.17 -19.13 0.94
N ILE A 282 15.06 -20.40 1.32
CA ILE A 282 14.08 -21.33 0.75
C ILE A 282 12.65 -20.90 1.08
N ALA A 283 12.38 -20.44 2.31
CA ALA A 283 11.07 -19.91 2.67
C ALA A 283 10.67 -18.71 1.78
N GLY A 284 11.60 -17.77 1.53
CA GLY A 284 11.36 -16.66 0.62
C GLY A 284 11.09 -17.11 -0.82
N ALA A 285 11.86 -18.07 -1.33
CA ALA A 285 11.65 -18.61 -2.68
C ALA A 285 10.31 -19.36 -2.81
N ILE A 286 9.90 -20.06 -1.75
CA ILE A 286 8.60 -20.71 -1.70
C ILE A 286 7.48 -19.68 -1.64
N ASP A 287 7.63 -18.61 -0.87
CA ASP A 287 6.58 -17.61 -0.68
C ASP A 287 6.35 -16.69 -1.87
N GLY A 288 7.35 -16.47 -2.72
CA GLY A 288 7.20 -15.88 -4.06
C GLY A 288 6.52 -16.87 -5.01
N ASP A 289 7.30 -17.50 -5.88
CA ASP A 289 6.77 -18.38 -6.95
C ASP A 289 6.68 -19.88 -6.61
N GLY A 290 7.02 -20.28 -5.38
CA GLY A 290 6.86 -21.67 -4.96
C GLY A 290 5.46 -22.03 -4.47
N SER A 291 5.28 -23.33 -4.21
CA SER A 291 4.04 -23.91 -3.72
C SER A 291 4.32 -25.02 -2.70
N ILE A 292 3.42 -25.13 -1.73
CA ILE A 292 3.37 -26.22 -0.75
C ILE A 292 2.05 -26.94 -0.98
N SER A 293 2.13 -28.24 -1.23
CA SER A 293 1.00 -29.06 -1.68
C SER A 293 1.00 -30.44 -1.02
N TYR A 294 -0.14 -31.12 -1.07
CA TYR A 294 -0.30 -32.49 -0.61
C TYR A 294 -0.97 -33.32 -1.70
N ASP A 295 -0.33 -34.43 -2.07
CA ASP A 295 -0.92 -35.43 -2.94
C ASP A 295 -1.74 -36.40 -2.08
N PHE A 296 -3.07 -36.39 -2.28
CA PHE A 296 -3.99 -37.24 -1.53
C PHE A 296 -3.94 -38.70 -1.99
N ASP A 297 -3.69 -38.95 -3.27
CA ASP A 297 -3.64 -40.28 -3.86
C ASP A 297 -2.39 -41.02 -3.38
N GLU A 298 -1.24 -40.35 -3.43
CA GLU A 298 0.04 -40.89 -2.97
C GLU A 298 0.30 -40.64 -1.47
N SER A 299 -0.63 -39.94 -0.79
CA SER A 299 -0.55 -39.60 0.63
C SER A 299 0.80 -38.97 1.04
N ARG A 300 1.31 -38.05 0.22
CA ARG A 300 2.62 -37.40 0.43
C ARG A 300 2.62 -35.90 0.15
N PRO A 301 3.33 -35.11 0.96
CA PRO A 301 3.54 -33.69 0.67
C PRO A 301 4.58 -33.51 -0.42
N PHE A 302 4.47 -32.40 -1.14
CA PHE A 302 5.49 -31.95 -2.09
C PHE A 302 5.56 -30.42 -2.10
N ILE A 303 6.74 -29.92 -2.43
CA ILE A 303 7.08 -28.50 -2.50
C ILE A 303 7.71 -28.24 -3.86
N ASN A 304 7.16 -27.29 -4.60
CA ASN A 304 7.61 -26.95 -5.94
C ASN A 304 8.04 -25.49 -6.01
N ILE A 305 9.20 -25.22 -6.61
CA ILE A 305 9.65 -23.87 -6.99
C ILE A 305 9.78 -23.84 -8.51
N VAL A 306 8.99 -22.99 -9.15
CA VAL A 306 8.90 -22.92 -10.62
C VAL A 306 9.79 -21.79 -11.14
N SER A 307 10.43 -22.03 -12.28
CA SER A 307 11.17 -21.02 -13.02
C SER A 307 10.82 -21.06 -14.51
N CYS A 308 10.71 -19.88 -15.11
CA CYS A 308 10.65 -19.72 -16.56
C CYS A 308 11.98 -20.14 -17.20
N LYS A 309 11.93 -21.07 -18.17
CA LYS A 309 13.14 -21.55 -18.87
C LYS A 309 13.66 -20.51 -19.87
N ALA A 310 12.76 -19.90 -20.64
CA ALA A 310 13.08 -18.85 -21.61
C ALA A 310 13.61 -17.54 -20.99
N CYS A 311 13.41 -17.35 -19.68
CA CYS A 311 13.83 -16.15 -18.95
C CYS A 311 15.23 -16.31 -18.33
N GLU A 312 15.94 -17.41 -18.64
CA GLU A 312 17.26 -17.76 -18.09
C GLU A 312 17.30 -17.82 -16.55
N LYS A 313 16.14 -17.91 -15.90
CA LYS A 313 16.01 -18.03 -14.43
C LYS A 313 16.25 -19.45 -13.93
N ARG A 314 16.37 -20.44 -14.83
CA ARG A 314 16.64 -21.85 -14.53
C ARG A 314 17.85 -22.04 -13.62
N VAL A 315 18.90 -21.24 -13.80
CA VAL A 315 20.15 -21.31 -13.01
C VAL A 315 19.91 -21.07 -11.51
N PHE A 316 18.84 -20.35 -11.14
CA PHE A 316 18.48 -20.16 -9.75
C PHE A 316 17.95 -21.43 -9.10
N LEU A 317 17.33 -22.33 -9.87
CA LEU A 317 16.92 -23.63 -9.33
C LEU A 317 18.13 -24.51 -9.00
N ASP A 318 19.22 -24.44 -9.76
CA ASP A 318 20.48 -25.14 -9.43
C ASP A 318 21.06 -24.61 -8.11
N ALA A 319 21.13 -23.28 -7.97
CA ALA A 319 21.62 -22.66 -6.74
C ALA A 319 20.74 -23.00 -5.52
N LEU A 320 19.42 -23.10 -5.69
CA LEU A 320 18.50 -23.52 -4.64
C LEU A 320 18.65 -25.02 -4.31
N GLN A 321 18.84 -25.88 -5.31
CA GLN A 321 19.10 -27.30 -5.11
C GLN A 321 20.40 -27.53 -4.33
N GLU A 322 21.50 -26.88 -4.74
CA GLU A 322 22.79 -26.91 -4.01
C GLU A 322 22.64 -26.39 -2.56
N ALA A 323 21.79 -25.37 -2.35
CA ALA A 323 21.50 -24.88 -1.00
C ALA A 323 20.75 -25.93 -0.16
N LEU A 324 19.78 -26.66 -0.74
CA LEU A 324 19.06 -27.75 -0.06
C LEU A 324 19.99 -28.91 0.30
N GLU A 325 20.97 -29.23 -0.54
CA GLU A 325 21.96 -30.28 -0.29
C GLU A 325 22.79 -30.00 0.98
N LYS A 326 23.08 -28.72 1.28
CA LYS A 326 23.73 -28.32 2.54
C LYS A 326 22.91 -28.65 3.80
N LEU A 327 21.60 -28.80 3.64
CA LEU A 327 20.67 -29.23 4.69
C LEU A 327 20.48 -30.75 4.70
N GLY A 328 21.11 -31.49 3.79
CA GLY A 328 20.87 -32.92 3.59
C GLY A 328 19.47 -33.23 3.04
N ILE A 329 18.91 -32.31 2.26
CA ILE A 329 17.57 -32.43 1.64
C ILE A 329 17.74 -32.63 0.14
N GLU A 330 17.22 -33.75 -0.39
CA GLU A 330 17.23 -34.03 -1.82
C GLU A 330 16.06 -33.35 -2.51
N GLY A 331 16.36 -32.55 -3.53
CA GLY A 331 15.39 -32.01 -4.48
C GLY A 331 15.70 -32.49 -5.90
N LYS A 332 14.70 -32.57 -6.76
CA LYS A 332 14.85 -32.97 -8.17
C LYS A 332 14.34 -31.89 -9.08
N ILE A 333 15.05 -31.66 -10.18
CA ILE A 333 14.64 -30.67 -11.17
C ILE A 333 14.05 -31.39 -12.38
N TYR A 334 12.80 -31.02 -12.68
CA TYR A 334 12.08 -31.47 -13.85
C TYR A 334 11.97 -30.33 -14.85
N GLU A 335 12.16 -30.62 -16.13
CA GLU A 335 12.08 -29.63 -17.20
C GLU A 335 11.01 -30.01 -18.23
N SER A 336 10.28 -29.00 -18.70
CA SER A 336 9.46 -29.07 -19.90
C SER A 336 9.93 -28.02 -20.92
N SER A 337 9.16 -27.84 -21.99
CA SER A 337 9.47 -26.88 -23.05
C SER A 337 9.50 -25.42 -22.58
N ASP A 338 8.64 -25.04 -21.63
CA ASP A 338 8.43 -23.65 -21.20
C ASP A 338 8.92 -23.36 -19.77
N ARG A 339 9.03 -24.38 -18.91
CA ARG A 339 9.31 -24.21 -17.48
C ARG A 339 10.28 -25.27 -16.94
N ALA A 340 10.88 -24.94 -15.81
CA ALA A 340 11.60 -25.88 -14.98
C ALA A 340 11.06 -25.81 -13.55
N VAL A 341 11.06 -26.95 -12.85
CA VAL A 341 10.49 -27.08 -11.51
C VAL A 341 11.49 -27.82 -10.63
N LEU A 342 11.91 -27.17 -9.54
CA LEU A 342 12.59 -27.84 -8.44
C LEU A 342 11.52 -28.40 -7.50
N GLU A 343 11.47 -29.72 -7.36
CA GLU A 343 10.51 -30.45 -6.56
C GLU A 343 11.20 -31.18 -5.40
N VAL A 344 10.63 -31.05 -4.20
CA VAL A 344 10.99 -31.79 -3.00
C VAL A 344 9.75 -32.51 -2.51
N TYR A 345 9.79 -33.84 -2.35
CA TYR A 345 8.59 -34.64 -2.04
C TYR A 345 8.79 -35.62 -0.88
N GLY A 346 7.69 -36.13 -0.33
CA GLY A 346 7.68 -37.22 0.64
C GLY A 346 8.39 -36.86 1.94
N LYS A 347 9.36 -37.69 2.35
CA LYS A 347 10.10 -37.50 3.61
C LYS A 347 10.98 -36.25 3.59
N GLU A 348 11.58 -35.93 2.44
CA GLU A 348 12.41 -34.74 2.28
C GLU A 348 11.58 -33.46 2.39
N ALA A 349 10.36 -33.47 1.84
CA ALA A 349 9.43 -32.35 2.00
C ALA A 349 9.06 -32.14 3.48
N VAL A 350 8.80 -33.21 4.25
CA VAL A 350 8.51 -33.11 5.69
C VAL A 350 9.70 -32.52 6.46
N LYS A 351 10.92 -32.97 6.17
CA LYS A 351 12.14 -32.39 6.76
C LYS A 351 12.24 -30.90 6.45
N LEU A 352 12.04 -30.52 5.19
CA LEU A 352 12.11 -29.13 4.75
C LEU A 352 11.06 -28.26 5.45
N LEU A 353 9.79 -28.71 5.50
CA LEU A 353 8.69 -27.99 6.17
C LEU A 353 9.03 -27.65 7.62
N ARG A 354 9.60 -28.61 8.37
CA ARG A 354 9.99 -28.39 9.77
C ARG A 354 11.04 -27.28 9.93
N LEU A 355 11.93 -27.11 8.95
CA LEU A 355 12.96 -26.06 8.96
C LEU A 355 12.42 -24.68 8.55
N ILE A 356 11.47 -24.63 7.60
CA ILE A 356 11.05 -23.37 6.97
C ILE A 356 9.83 -22.71 7.60
N ILE A 357 8.98 -23.46 8.34
CA ILE A 357 7.76 -22.90 8.95
C ILE A 357 8.02 -21.61 9.77
N PRO A 358 9.08 -21.48 10.58
CA PRO A 358 9.36 -20.24 11.30
C PRO A 358 9.53 -19.03 10.38
N TYR A 359 9.91 -19.24 9.13
CA TYR A 359 10.27 -18.21 8.15
C TYR A 359 9.20 -17.96 7.09
N LEU A 360 8.25 -18.89 6.87
CA LEU A 360 7.12 -18.66 5.97
C LEU A 360 6.26 -17.47 6.46
N ARG A 361 5.93 -16.57 5.53
CA ARG A 361 5.14 -15.36 5.71
C ARG A 361 3.87 -15.37 4.87
N HIS A 362 3.83 -16.11 3.75
CA HIS A 362 2.61 -16.23 2.98
C HIS A 362 1.55 -17.01 3.78
N PRO A 363 0.36 -16.43 4.06
CA PRO A 363 -0.58 -16.98 5.03
C PRO A 363 -1.06 -18.39 4.67
N LEU A 364 -1.47 -18.62 3.42
CA LEU A 364 -1.94 -19.95 3.00
C LEU A 364 -0.84 -21.01 2.94
N LYS A 365 0.36 -20.67 2.44
CA LYS A 365 1.50 -21.60 2.35
C LYS A 365 1.93 -22.02 3.77
N ARG A 366 1.99 -21.07 4.71
CA ARG A 366 2.24 -21.33 6.14
C ARG A 366 1.16 -22.23 6.77
N LEU A 367 -0.12 -21.97 6.50
CA LEU A 367 -1.22 -22.82 6.99
C LEU A 367 -1.12 -24.25 6.44
N ARG A 368 -0.89 -24.41 5.13
CA ARG A 368 -0.68 -25.74 4.52
C ARG A 368 0.48 -26.49 5.17
N ALA A 369 1.60 -25.81 5.40
CA ALA A 369 2.75 -26.40 6.07
C ALA A 369 2.41 -26.90 7.47
N LYS A 370 1.72 -26.09 8.30
CA LYS A 370 1.25 -26.48 9.63
C LYS A 370 0.32 -27.71 9.55
N LEU A 371 -0.68 -27.68 8.68
CA LEU A 371 -1.65 -28.78 8.51
C LEU A 371 -0.99 -30.10 8.05
N ILE A 372 -0.06 -30.03 7.10
CA ILE A 372 0.68 -31.21 6.61
C ILE A 372 1.48 -31.84 7.75
N LEU A 373 2.16 -31.02 8.57
CA LEU A 373 2.91 -31.55 9.71
C LEU A 373 1.98 -32.12 10.78
N MET A 374 0.85 -31.48 11.08
CA MET A 374 -0.12 -32.02 12.04
C MET A 374 -0.68 -33.37 11.62
N LEU A 375 -0.97 -33.56 10.33
CA LEU A 375 -1.35 -34.88 9.79
C LEU A 375 -0.21 -35.89 9.96
N ARG A 376 1.03 -35.50 9.65
CA ARG A 376 2.21 -36.38 9.75
C ARG A 376 2.55 -36.77 11.18
N ASP A 377 2.35 -35.86 12.12
CA ASP A 377 2.62 -36.05 13.54
C ASP A 377 1.44 -36.73 14.26
N GLY A 378 0.36 -37.07 13.55
CA GLY A 378 -0.81 -37.78 14.09
C GLY A 378 -1.69 -36.91 15.00
N ILE A 379 -1.54 -35.59 14.95
CA ILE A 379 -2.33 -34.63 15.73
C ILE A 379 -3.76 -34.54 15.21
N ILE A 380 -3.94 -34.69 13.89
CA ILE A 380 -5.23 -34.71 13.21
C ILE A 380 -5.33 -35.93 12.29
N ASP A 381 -6.54 -36.45 12.10
CA ASP A 381 -6.81 -37.52 11.16
C ASP A 381 -6.92 -37.01 9.71
N LYS A 382 -7.04 -37.95 8.75
CA LYS A 382 -7.14 -37.64 7.32
C LYS A 382 -8.39 -36.82 6.95
N ASN A 383 -9.53 -37.05 7.61
CA ASN A 383 -10.78 -36.36 7.30
C ASN A 383 -10.72 -34.91 7.77
N THR A 384 -10.28 -34.72 9.01
CA THR A 384 -9.99 -33.41 9.60
C THR A 384 -8.97 -32.65 8.76
N PHE A 385 -7.88 -33.31 8.34
CA PHE A 385 -6.91 -32.70 7.44
C PHE A 385 -7.53 -32.28 6.11
N ALA A 386 -8.31 -33.15 5.45
CA ALA A 386 -8.95 -32.83 4.18
C ALA A 386 -9.89 -31.61 4.30
N GLU A 387 -10.67 -31.54 5.36
CA GLU A 387 -11.57 -30.42 5.64
C GLU A 387 -10.80 -29.11 5.80
N LEU A 388 -9.79 -29.08 6.70
CA LEU A 388 -9.00 -27.87 6.96
C LEU A 388 -8.15 -27.46 5.76
N TYR A 389 -7.55 -28.44 5.07
CA TYR A 389 -6.69 -28.21 3.92
C TYR A 389 -7.46 -27.63 2.73
N SER A 390 -8.70 -28.08 2.52
CA SER A 390 -9.56 -27.62 1.42
C SER A 390 -9.77 -26.09 1.44
N GLN A 391 -9.86 -25.48 2.61
CA GLN A 391 -9.99 -24.02 2.78
C GLN A 391 -8.78 -23.25 2.25
N THR A 392 -7.62 -23.90 2.17
CA THR A 392 -6.39 -23.30 1.65
C THR A 392 -6.22 -23.50 0.15
N MET A 393 -7.00 -24.38 -0.49
CA MET A 393 -6.85 -24.70 -1.90
C MET A 393 -7.30 -23.54 -2.79
N TYR A 394 -6.72 -23.45 -3.97
CA TYR A 394 -7.13 -22.46 -4.97
C TYR A 394 -8.07 -23.10 -5.98
N GLY A 395 -9.22 -22.47 -6.21
CA GLY A 395 -10.13 -22.75 -7.32
C GLY A 395 -9.80 -21.90 -8.56
N ASP A 396 -10.79 -21.73 -9.44
CA ASP A 396 -10.69 -20.91 -10.65
C ASP A 396 -10.89 -19.40 -10.35
N CYS A 397 -10.56 -18.54 -11.31
CA CYS A 397 -10.68 -17.08 -11.15
C CYS A 397 -12.13 -16.54 -11.10
N ASN A 398 -13.11 -17.32 -11.52
CA ASN A 398 -14.51 -16.89 -11.53
C ASN A 398 -15.16 -17.10 -10.16
N ASN A 399 -14.79 -18.18 -9.47
CA ASN A 399 -15.48 -18.68 -8.29
C ASN A 399 -14.64 -18.65 -7.01
N ASP A 400 -13.31 -18.52 -7.11
CA ASP A 400 -12.45 -18.46 -5.92
C ASP A 400 -12.03 -17.02 -5.58
N PRO A 401 -12.46 -16.47 -4.43
CA PRO A 401 -12.06 -15.12 -3.99
C PRO A 401 -10.55 -14.97 -3.74
N LYS A 402 -9.77 -16.05 -3.69
CA LYS A 402 -8.31 -16.01 -3.56
C LYS A 402 -7.61 -15.65 -4.88
N ARG A 403 -8.25 -15.87 -6.04
CA ARG A 403 -7.63 -15.67 -7.37
C ARG A 403 -8.22 -14.48 -8.12
N CYS A 404 -7.39 -13.80 -8.92
CA CYS A 404 -7.82 -12.74 -9.84
C CYS A 404 -8.59 -11.56 -9.19
N ARG A 405 -8.50 -11.37 -7.87
CA ARG A 405 -9.16 -10.29 -7.11
C ARG A 405 -8.19 -9.33 -6.41
N ALA A 406 -6.93 -9.23 -6.88
CA ALA A 406 -5.92 -8.36 -6.27
C ALA A 406 -6.40 -6.92 -6.04
N ILE A 407 -7.04 -6.29 -7.04
CA ILE A 407 -7.54 -4.91 -6.92
C ILE A 407 -8.71 -4.80 -5.97
N GLU A 408 -9.64 -5.76 -6.03
CA GLU A 408 -10.82 -5.75 -5.17
C GLU A 408 -10.38 -5.81 -3.70
N VAL A 409 -9.43 -6.68 -3.37
CA VAL A 409 -8.90 -6.73 -2.00
C VAL A 409 -8.06 -5.51 -1.68
N LEU A 410 -7.24 -4.99 -2.60
CA LEU A 410 -6.48 -3.77 -2.35
C LEU A 410 -7.39 -2.57 -2.05
N ALA A 411 -8.51 -2.44 -2.75
CA ALA A 411 -9.50 -1.39 -2.51
C ALA A 411 -10.18 -1.54 -1.14
N ARG A 412 -10.50 -2.78 -0.74
CA ARG A 412 -11.04 -3.10 0.60
C ARG A 412 -9.98 -2.94 1.70
N ALA A 413 -8.72 -3.18 1.36
CA ALA A 413 -7.54 -3.03 2.21
C ALA A 413 -6.94 -1.61 2.15
N ALA A 414 -7.54 -0.66 1.42
CA ALA A 414 -6.97 0.68 1.25
C ALA A 414 -6.80 1.52 2.54
N PRO A 415 -7.51 1.27 3.66
CA PRO A 415 -7.15 1.87 4.95
C PRO A 415 -5.83 1.35 5.54
N GLN A 416 -5.20 0.32 4.95
CA GLN A 416 -4.32 -0.64 5.64
C GLN A 416 -2.83 -0.59 5.24
N THR A 417 -2.38 0.33 4.37
CA THR A 417 -0.96 0.35 3.96
C THR A 417 -0.15 1.37 4.75
N HIS A 418 0.60 0.86 5.74
CA HIS A 418 1.62 1.60 6.45
C HIS A 418 2.59 2.26 5.46
N THR A 419 2.46 3.57 5.27
CA THR A 419 3.39 4.40 4.47
C THR A 419 4.25 5.28 5.38
N HIS A 420 4.58 4.75 6.56
CA HIS A 420 5.52 5.36 7.49
C HIS A 420 6.87 4.68 7.37
N GLY A 421 7.82 5.34 6.71
CA GLY A 421 9.23 5.05 6.89
C GLY A 421 9.55 5.00 8.38
N SER A 422 9.87 3.81 8.86
CA SER A 422 10.33 3.61 10.22
C SER A 422 11.70 4.26 10.37
N GLU A 423 11.81 5.21 11.29
CA GLU A 423 13.10 5.57 11.88
C GLU A 423 13.46 4.47 12.87
N GLN A 424 14.01 3.35 12.38
CA GLN A 424 14.69 2.38 13.25
C GLN A 424 16.11 2.10 12.72
N ASN A 425 17.07 2.45 13.57
CA ASN A 425 18.49 2.11 13.60
C ASN A 425 19.35 2.53 12.39
N LYS A 426 19.67 3.83 12.37
CA LYS A 426 21.02 4.28 11.98
C LYS A 426 22.03 3.84 13.06
N THR A 427 22.24 2.55 13.24
CA THR A 427 23.52 2.09 13.81
C THR A 427 24.56 2.33 12.73
N LYS A 428 25.32 3.42 12.89
CA LYS A 428 26.53 3.65 12.12
C LYS A 428 27.41 2.41 12.27
N PRO A 429 27.91 1.80 11.17
CA PRO A 429 29.01 0.87 11.31
C PRO A 429 30.21 1.64 11.89
N LYS A 430 30.80 1.08 12.95
CA LYS A 430 32.18 1.39 13.33
C LYS A 430 33.12 0.76 12.32
#